data_AF-A0A923HN17-F1
#
_entry.id   AF-A0A923HN17-F1
#
_cell.length_a   1.000
_cell.length_b   1.000
_cell.length_c   1.000
_cell.angle_alpha   90.00
_cell.angle_beta   90.00
_cell.angle_gamma   90.00
#
_symmetry.space_group_name_H-M   'P 1'
#
loop_
_entity.id
_entity.type
_entity.pdbx_description
1 polymer ?
#
loop_
_entity_poly.entity_id
_entity_poly.type
_entity_poly.pdbx_seq_one_letter_code
_entity_poly.pdbx_strand_id
1 'polypeptide(L)' 'MAISLSHLLEMLPFHTQRVEKIDCYHCGEKMRETKALYIKFNGQPRAVCCHGCLAILHAIERNKMVGEYLQTKLVQTEVL' A
#
# COMPACT_ATOMS: atom_id res chain seq x y z
N MET A 1 25.18 -44.43 8.68
CA MET A 1 25.01 -43.20 9.48
C MET A 1 23.77 -42.49 8.95
N ALA A 2 22.60 -42.76 9.52
CA ALA A 2 21.34 -42.16 9.08
C ALA A 2 21.16 -40.84 9.83
N ILE A 3 21.21 -39.72 9.11
CA ILE A 3 20.99 -38.40 9.71
C ILE A 3 19.48 -38.26 9.88
N SER A 4 19.03 -38.14 11.13
CA SER A 4 17.61 -37.99 11.46
C SER A 4 17.03 -36.74 10.79
N LEU A 5 15.93 -36.93 10.04
CA LEU A 5 15.20 -35.87 9.32
C LEU A 5 14.76 -34.72 10.26
N SER A 6 14.71 -34.97 11.57
CA SER A 6 14.39 -33.98 12.60
C SER A 6 15.35 -32.79 12.67
N HIS A 7 16.63 -32.96 12.31
CA HIS A 7 17.60 -31.86 12.35
C HIS A 7 17.54 -30.94 11.12
N LEU A 8 16.87 -31.37 10.04
CA LEU A 8 16.81 -30.58 8.81
C LEU A 8 15.77 -29.45 8.87
N LEU A 9 14.76 -29.57 9.75
CA LEU A 9 13.71 -28.55 9.89
C LEU A 9 14.12 -27.36 10.77
N GLU A 10 15.15 -27.49 11.62
CA GLU A 10 15.61 -26.41 12.51
C GLU A 10 16.49 -25.36 11.81
N MET A 11 16.91 -25.62 10.56
CA MET A 11 17.78 -24.73 9.79
C MET A 11 17.03 -23.81 8.81
N LEU A 12 15.70 -23.75 8.87
CA LEU A 12 14.97 -22.71 8.16
C LEU A 12 14.90 -21.47 9.06
N PRO A 13 15.65 -20.39 8.74
CA PRO A 13 15.40 -19.12 9.38
C PRO A 13 14.03 -18.67 8.89
N PHE A 14 12.98 -18.99 9.65
CA PHE A 14 11.71 -18.25 9.59
C PHE A 14 11.98 -16.85 10.15
N HIS A 15 12.79 -16.10 9.42
CA HIS A 15 12.97 -14.70 9.62
C HIS A 15 11.62 -14.09 9.25
N THR A 16 10.78 -13.86 10.25
CA THR A 16 9.59 -13.04 10.11
C THR A 16 10.09 -11.63 9.83
N GLN A 17 10.40 -11.35 8.55
CA GLN A 17 10.65 -10.01 8.08
C GLN A 17 9.38 -9.21 8.40
N ARG A 18 9.51 -8.20 9.26
CA ARG A 18 8.46 -7.20 9.43
C ARG A 18 8.26 -6.57 8.07
N VAL A 19 7.16 -6.90 7.42
CA VAL A 19 6.82 -6.28 6.15
C VAL A 19 6.47 -4.83 6.45
N GLU A 20 7.23 -3.89 5.88
CA GLU A 20 6.93 -2.47 6.00
C GLU A 20 5.51 -2.22 5.45
N LYS A 21 4.70 -1.60 6.29
CA LYS A 21 3.32 -1.24 5.97
C LYS A 21 3.23 0.25 5.73
N ILE A 22 2.71 0.62 4.57
CA ILE A 22 2.44 2.00 4.17
C ILE A 22 0.94 2.21 4.03
N ASP A 23 0.49 3.47 4.12
CA ASP A 23 -0.92 3.82 3.93
C ASP A 23 -1.26 3.96 2.46
N CYS A 24 -2.43 3.45 2.08
CA CYS A 24 -3.01 3.76 0.78
C CYS A 24 -3.30 5.25 0.69
N TYR A 25 -2.74 5.92 -0.32
CA TYR A 25 -2.97 7.35 -0.51
C TYR A 25 -4.46 7.69 -0.68
N HIS A 26 -5.25 6.79 -1.26
CA HIS A 26 -6.68 7.02 -1.50
C HIS A 26 -7.53 6.82 -0.24
N CYS A 27 -7.58 5.59 0.28
CA CYS A 27 -8.50 5.19 1.35
C CYS A 27 -7.90 5.15 2.77
N GLY A 28 -6.57 5.27 2.90
CA GLY A 28 -5.89 5.23 4.21
C GLY A 28 -5.66 3.83 4.78
N GLU A 29 -6.10 2.75 4.11
CA GLU A 29 -5.83 1.39 4.59
C GLU A 29 -4.33 1.05 4.55
N LYS A 30 -3.86 0.32 5.57
CA LYS A 30 -2.49 -0.20 5.64
C LYS A 30 -2.29 -1.34 4.62
N MET A 31 -1.25 -1.23 3.81
CA MET A 31 -0.84 -2.25 2.84
C MET A 31 0.65 -2.56 2.95
N ARG A 32 1.05 -3.73 2.45
CA ARG A 32 2.47 -4.08 2.30
C ARG A 32 3.05 -3.24 1.16
N GLU A 33 4.17 -2.57 1.39
CA GLU A 33 4.81 -1.75 0.36
C GLU A 33 5.12 -2.56 -0.90
N THR A 34 5.61 -3.79 -0.75
CA THR A 34 5.90 -4.72 -1.86
C THR A 34 4.69 -5.12 -2.70
N LYS A 35 3.47 -4.80 -2.26
CA LYS A 35 2.21 -5.04 -2.97
C LYS A 35 1.49 -3.75 -3.36
N ALA A 36 2.09 -2.59 -3.15
CA ALA A 36 1.52 -1.32 -3.54
C ALA A 36 1.45 -1.19 -5.07
N LEU A 37 0.34 -0.62 -5.54
CA LEU A 37 0.23 -0.13 -6.92
C LEU A 37 0.60 1.34 -6.93
N TYR A 38 1.25 1.80 -7.99
CA TYR A 38 1.69 3.19 -8.11
C TYR A 38 0.98 3.90 -9.25
N ILE A 39 0.57 5.13 -9.00
CA ILE A 39 0.01 6.07 -9.97
C ILE A 39 0.70 7.42 -9.84
N LYS A 40 0.89 8.11 -10.96
CA LYS A 40 1.24 9.54 -10.93
C LYS A 40 -0.06 10.33 -10.74
N PHE A 41 -0.25 10.92 -9.57
CA PHE A 41 -1.43 11.70 -9.21
C PHE A 41 -1.03 13.12 -8.81
N ASN A 42 -1.59 14.14 -9.47
CA ASN A 42 -1.20 15.54 -9.28
C ASN A 42 0.32 15.75 -9.48
N GLY A 43 0.88 15.09 -10.49
CA GLY A 43 2.31 15.13 -10.80
C GLY A 43 3.22 14.30 -9.89
N GLN A 44 2.71 13.75 -8.77
CA GLN A 44 3.50 13.03 -7.78
C GLN A 44 3.21 11.51 -7.80
N PRO A 45 4.23 10.64 -7.62
CA PRO A 45 3.98 9.22 -7.45
C PRO A 45 3.25 8.96 -6.12
N ARG A 46 2.13 8.24 -6.18
CA ARG A 46 1.31 7.87 -5.01
C ARG A 46 1.07 6.36 -5.01
N ALA A 47 1.23 5.77 -3.83
CA ALA A 47 0.99 4.35 -3.59
C ALA A 47 -0.47 4.09 -3.18
N VAL A 48 -1.10 3.06 -3.74
CA VAL A 48 -2.47 2.64 -3.41
C VAL A 48 -2.60 1.13 -3.23
N CYS A 49 -3.58 0.68 -2.44
CA CYS A 49 -3.72 -0.72 -2.01
C CYS A 49 -4.35 -1.66 -3.03
N CYS A 50 -5.10 -1.16 -4.00
CA CYS A 50 -5.81 -1.99 -4.96
C CYS A 50 -6.11 -1.25 -6.27
N HIS A 51 -6.49 -2.02 -7.30
CA HIS A 51 -6.88 -1.48 -8.60
C HIS A 51 -8.11 -0.56 -8.51
N GLY A 52 -8.98 -0.73 -7.50
CA GLY A 52 -10.10 0.18 -7.25
C GLY A 52 -9.63 1.59 -6.86
N CYS A 53 -8.71 1.69 -5.90
CA CYS A 53 -8.10 2.97 -5.51
C CYS A 53 -7.34 3.62 -6.67
N LEU A 54 -6.65 2.81 -7.48
CA LEU A 54 -5.97 3.25 -8.70
C LEU A 54 -6.96 3.87 -9.71
N ALA A 55 -8.08 3.16 -9.97
CA ALA A 55 -9.10 3.60 -10.90
C ALA A 55 -9.79 4.89 -10.46
N ILE A 56 -10.02 5.06 -9.15
CA ILE A 56 -10.60 6.28 -8.59
C ILE A 56 -9.65 7.46 -8.81
N LEU A 57 -8.35 7.33 -8.50
CA LEU A 57 -7.39 8.41 -8.72
C LEU A 57 -7.26 8.77 -10.22
N HIS A 58 -7.26 7.78 -11.11
CA HIS A 58 -7.33 8.03 -12.56
C HIS A 58 -8.62 8.76 -12.97
N ALA A 59 -9.77 8.40 -12.41
CA ALA A 59 -11.03 9.06 -12.70
C ALA A 59 -11.00 10.53 -12.22
N ILE A 60 -10.47 10.79 -11.03
CA ILE A 60 -10.33 12.14 -10.50
C ILE A 60 -9.48 13.02 -11.41
N GLU A 61 -8.32 12.54 -11.87
CA GLU A 61 -7.48 13.31 -12.81
C GLU A 61 -8.17 13.55 -14.15
N ARG A 62 -8.78 12.50 -14.73
CA ARG A 62 -9.47 12.63 -16.03
C ARG A 62 -10.64 13.61 -15.98
N ASN A 63 -11.34 13.67 -14.85
CA ASN A 63 -12.45 14.59 -14.64
C ASN A 63 -12.00 15.96 -14.08
N LYS A 64 -10.69 16.19 -13.92
CA LYS A 64 -10.11 17.44 -13.39
C LYS A 64 -10.60 17.81 -11.97
N MET A 65 -10.93 16.80 -11.16
CA MET A 65 -11.47 16.98 -9.80
C MET A 65 -10.40 16.91 -8.70
N VAL A 66 -9.14 17.19 -9.05
CA VAL A 66 -8.00 17.01 -8.13
C VAL A 66 -8.12 17.95 -6.93
N GLY A 67 -8.60 19.18 -7.13
CA GLY A 67 -8.76 20.17 -6.06
C GLY A 67 -9.79 19.73 -5.01
N GLU A 68 -10.97 19.31 -5.44
CA GLU A 68 -12.07 18.84 -4.60
C GLU A 68 -11.65 17.59 -3.82
N TYR A 69 -10.93 16.67 -4.49
CA TYR A 69 -10.38 15.49 -3.84
C TYR A 69 -9.37 15.85 -2.74
N LEU A 70 -8.45 16.78 -3.00
CA LEU A 70 -7.47 17.18 -1.98
C LEU A 70 -8.15 17.89 -0.80
N GLN A 71 -9.17 18.71 -1.05
CA GLN A 71 -9.92 19.36 0.02
C GLN A 71 -10.61 18.34 0.95
N THR A 72 -11.24 17.31 0.39
CA THR A 72 -11.86 16.25 1.20
C THR A 72 -10.86 15.46 2.04
N LYS A 73 -9.62 15.29 1.54
CA LYS A 73 -8.53 14.65 2.31
C LYS A 73 -8.02 15.51 3.47
N LEU A 74 -7.99 16.84 3.31
CA LEU A 74 -7.62 17.76 4.39
C LEU A 74 -8.64 17.70 5.53
N VAL A 75 -9.94 17.79 5.21
CA VAL A 75 -11.03 17.70 6.20
C VAL A 75 -10.98 16.38 6.98
N GLN A 76 -10.66 15.27 6.31
CA GLN A 76 -10.52 13.97 6.98
C GLN A 76 -9.33 13.89 7.96
N THR A 77 -8.33 14.77 7.81
CA THR A 77 -7.14 14.80 8.67
C THR A 77 -7.34 15.69 9.90
N GLU A 78 -8.21 16.69 9.83
CA GLU A 78 -8.47 17.66 10.90
C GLU A 78 -9.50 17.19 11.94
N VAL A 79 -10.24 16.12 11.66
CA VAL A 79 -11.29 15.58 12.54
C VAL A 79 -10.77 14.44 13.43
N LEU A 80 -9.45 14.21 13.47
CA LEU A 80 -8.81 13.14 14.22
C LEU A 80 -7.93 13.66 15.37
#